data_AF-A0A963YXK8-F1
#
_entry.id   AF-A0A963YXK8-F1
#
_cell.length_a   1.000
_cell.length_b   1.000
_cell.length_c   1.000
_cell.angle_alpha   90.00
_cell.angle_beta   90.00
_cell.angle_gamma   90.00
#
_symmetry.space_group_name_H-M   'P 1'
#
loop_
_entity.id
_entity.type
_entity.pdbx_description
1 polymer ?
#
loop_
_entity_poly.entity_id
_entity_poly.type
_entity_poly.pdbx_seq_one_letter_code
_entity_poly.pdbx_strand_id
1 'polypeptide(L)'
;MSAEPITHSDSDPDLAAAPQPAAPAQAARPPDIMVPMPLGLMLQVGMRAHEAGRAQEAEAIASHLLRAVPQDGRVLHLTAIIAFRGNRQAFGIQLLEQAIKREPNNQLYYRNIAEMYRVTGRLEDALGAARRAIVLKPDDAVSYHNQAVILHESGQITEGLASSRRASALKHDMPGAHFAIAEAQLLLGEFAEGWEEYEWRFRMAGVPPLMPPAIRRERPQWGGGDLPSGSLMLIGDQGFGDVLQFSRYIPWAVGRGQPTFLATSKEMAPAIRCMFPDLDIRTRWADCADFAAYAPLSGLPRLRGTRLDTIPAIVPLPLDQGRAEAWAGRLNDSLPAGLKRVGIVWAGRPTHKNDRNRSIAFATIAQALGNLPGIALVSLQKGDRAADLAGYQGTAPLFDAAPYLETYEDTAAAIAALDLVVTVDTSVAHLTGIVGKTGWVLLPFTPDWRWLMGRTDSPWYPSLRLFRQQAPARWDEPLAAVAAELMAG
;
A
#
# COMPACT_ATOMS: atom_id res chain seq x y z
N MET A 1 -27.25 -45.13 12.78
CA MET A 1 -28.16 -45.93 11.95
C MET A 1 -27.36 -46.34 10.73
N SER A 2 -26.58 -47.42 10.72
CA SER A 2 -26.85 -48.81 11.10
C SER A 2 -28.07 -49.37 10.37
N ALA A 3 -27.84 -50.15 9.30
CA ALA A 3 -28.49 -51.42 8.97
C ALA A 3 -28.09 -51.89 7.55
N GLU A 4 -27.01 -52.65 7.50
CA GLU A 4 -26.87 -54.03 6.96
C GLU A 4 -27.79 -54.65 5.87
N PRO A 5 -27.31 -55.75 5.23
CA PRO A 5 -27.51 -56.12 3.82
C PRO A 5 -28.49 -57.29 3.62
N ILE A 6 -28.79 -57.66 2.38
CA ILE A 6 -29.23 -59.02 2.02
C ILE A 6 -28.59 -59.47 0.70
N THR A 7 -28.00 -60.66 0.79
CA THR A 7 -27.38 -61.54 -0.20
C THR A 7 -28.39 -62.23 -1.13
N HIS A 8 -27.95 -62.68 -2.31
CA HIS A 8 -28.32 -64.02 -2.78
C HIS A 8 -27.15 -64.67 -3.54
N SER A 9 -26.93 -65.93 -3.18
CA SER A 9 -25.93 -66.85 -3.71
C SER A 9 -26.49 -67.68 -4.87
N ASP A 10 -25.64 -68.62 -5.30
CA ASP A 10 -25.87 -69.75 -6.19
C ASP A 10 -25.74 -69.40 -7.68
N SER A 11 -25.02 -70.09 -8.55
CA SER A 11 -24.06 -71.22 -8.49
C SER A 11 -23.92 -71.64 -9.96
N ASP A 12 -22.71 -71.73 -10.54
CA ASP A 12 -22.30 -72.91 -11.30
C ASP A 12 -20.86 -72.79 -11.84
N PRO A 13 -20.13 -73.93 -11.98
CA PRO A 13 -18.69 -73.98 -12.20
C PRO A 13 -18.30 -74.18 -13.68
N ASP A 14 -17.00 -74.03 -13.91
CA ASP A 14 -16.21 -74.52 -15.06
C ASP A 14 -16.48 -73.93 -16.45
N LEU A 15 -15.69 -72.89 -16.78
CA LEU A 15 -15.14 -72.72 -18.13
C LEU A 15 -13.64 -72.42 -18.01
N ALA A 16 -12.84 -73.39 -18.47
CA ALA A 16 -11.38 -73.35 -18.49
C ALA A 16 -10.83 -72.08 -19.14
N ALA A 17 -9.82 -71.49 -18.49
CA ALA A 17 -9.15 -70.27 -18.91
C ALA A 17 -8.43 -70.42 -20.25
N ALA A 18 -8.75 -69.53 -21.20
CA ALA A 18 -7.91 -69.28 -22.36
C ALA A 18 -6.67 -68.45 -21.94
N PRO A 19 -5.48 -68.69 -22.53
CA PRO A 19 -4.26 -67.98 -22.14
C PRO A 19 -4.37 -66.48 -22.46
N GLN A 20 -4.07 -65.63 -21.47
CA GLN A 20 -3.92 -64.19 -21.65
C GLN A 20 -2.81 -63.88 -22.68
N PRO A 21 -3.01 -62.92 -23.60
CA PRO A 21 -1.95 -62.49 -24.49
C PRO A 21 -0.86 -61.78 -23.68
N ALA A 22 0.40 -62.05 -24.01
CA ALA A 22 1.56 -61.41 -23.40
C ALA A 22 1.45 -59.88 -23.47
N ALA A 23 1.77 -59.22 -22.35
CA ALA A 23 1.86 -57.77 -22.28
C ALA A 23 2.81 -57.24 -23.38
N PRO A 24 2.44 -56.17 -24.11
CA PRO A 24 3.31 -55.63 -25.14
C PRO A 24 4.61 -55.16 -24.48
N ALA A 25 5.75 -55.57 -25.05
CA ALA A 25 7.06 -55.09 -24.67
C ALA A 25 7.04 -53.55 -24.69
N GLN A 26 7.48 -52.91 -23.60
CA GLN A 26 7.68 -51.46 -23.56
C GLN A 26 8.64 -51.09 -24.70
N ALA A 27 8.09 -50.50 -25.77
CA ALA A 27 8.90 -49.92 -26.82
C ALA A 27 9.83 -48.89 -26.16
N ALA A 28 11.14 -49.05 -26.36
CA ALA A 28 12.12 -48.07 -25.94
C ALA A 28 11.68 -46.69 -26.48
N ARG A 29 11.58 -45.69 -25.59
CA ARG A 29 11.33 -44.31 -26.03
C ARG A 29 12.33 -43.98 -27.14
N PRO A 30 11.89 -43.44 -28.29
CA PRO A 30 12.82 -43.00 -29.31
C PRO A 30 13.81 -42.02 -28.66
N PRO A 31 15.10 -42.06 -29.05
CA PRO A 31 16.08 -41.13 -28.50
C PRO A 31 15.56 -39.71 -28.70
N ASP A 32 15.56 -38.91 -27.63
CA ASP A 32 15.14 -37.51 -27.69
C ASP A 32 15.90 -36.84 -28.83
N ILE A 33 15.19 -36.47 -29.90
CA ILE A 33 15.77 -35.72 -31.01
C ILE A 33 16.05 -34.32 -30.45
N MET A 34 17.28 -34.11 -29.99
CA MET A 34 17.75 -32.83 -29.50
C MET A 34 17.91 -31.87 -30.67
N VAL A 35 16.94 -31.00 -30.89
CA VAL A 35 17.06 -29.89 -31.84
C VAL A 35 17.84 -28.77 -31.16
N PRO A 36 19.08 -28.43 -31.59
CA PRO A 36 19.84 -27.35 -30.99
C PRO A 36 19.12 -26.02 -31.23
N MET A 37 18.63 -25.42 -30.17
CA MET A 37 17.97 -24.11 -30.20
C MET A 37 19.00 -23.00 -29.93
N PRO A 38 19.03 -21.90 -30.69
CA PRO A 38 19.89 -20.77 -30.40
C PRO A 38 19.62 -20.21 -29.00
N LEU A 39 20.68 -19.98 -28.22
CA LEU A 39 20.57 -19.47 -26.85
C LEU A 39 19.73 -18.18 -26.77
N GLY A 40 19.91 -17.26 -27.72
CA GLY A 40 19.14 -16.02 -27.80
C GLY A 40 17.63 -16.24 -27.90
N LEU A 41 17.19 -17.28 -28.61
CA LEU A 41 15.77 -17.61 -28.73
C LEU A 41 15.23 -18.19 -27.42
N MET A 42 15.98 -19.08 -26.77
CA MET A 42 15.59 -19.63 -25.46
C MET A 42 15.49 -18.54 -24.38
N LEU A 43 16.40 -17.55 -24.40
CA LEU A 43 16.33 -16.39 -23.51
C LEU A 43 15.06 -15.57 -23.73
N GLN A 44 14.68 -15.34 -24.99
CA GLN A 44 13.44 -14.64 -25.33
C GLN A 44 12.18 -15.41 -24.90
N VAL A 45 12.16 -16.72 -25.11
CA VAL A 45 11.04 -17.58 -24.66
C VAL A 45 10.92 -17.53 -23.14
N GLY A 46 12.03 -17.66 -22.41
CA GLY A 46 12.05 -17.57 -20.95
C GLY A 46 11.55 -16.21 -20.44
N MET A 47 11.97 -15.11 -21.07
CA MET A 47 11.50 -13.77 -20.71
C MET A 47 10.01 -13.60 -20.99
N ARG A 48 9.50 -14.06 -22.14
CA ARG A 48 8.06 -14.00 -22.45
C ARG A 48 7.21 -14.84 -21.50
N ALA A 49 7.70 -16.02 -21.10
CA ALA A 49 7.04 -16.83 -20.08
C ALA A 49 6.95 -16.07 -18.75
N HIS A 50 8.02 -15.38 -18.36
CA HIS A 50 8.04 -14.52 -17.18
C HIS A 50 7.04 -13.36 -17.28
N GLU A 51 7.07 -12.59 -18.37
CA GLU A 51 6.18 -11.44 -18.61
C GLU A 51 4.70 -11.84 -18.63
N ALA A 52 4.40 -13.04 -19.13
CA ALA A 52 3.05 -13.59 -19.15
C ALA A 52 2.61 -14.25 -17.83
N GLY A 53 3.43 -14.19 -16.77
CA GLY A 53 3.11 -14.78 -15.47
C GLY A 53 3.16 -16.31 -15.42
N ARG A 54 3.71 -16.97 -16.45
CA ARG A 54 3.88 -18.44 -16.50
C ARG A 54 5.12 -18.85 -15.71
N ALA A 55 5.02 -18.71 -14.38
CA ALA A 55 6.16 -18.84 -13.46
C ALA A 55 6.89 -20.18 -13.56
N GLN A 56 6.14 -21.29 -13.60
CA GLN A 56 6.73 -22.65 -13.68
C GLN A 56 7.51 -22.85 -14.99
N GLU A 57 6.96 -22.38 -16.11
CA GLU A 57 7.61 -22.48 -17.42
C GLU A 57 8.90 -21.63 -17.45
N ALA A 58 8.81 -20.38 -16.97
CA ALA A 58 9.97 -19.49 -16.90
C ALA A 58 11.10 -20.09 -16.03
N GLU A 59 10.76 -20.65 -14.88
CA GLU A 59 11.71 -21.29 -13.98
C GLU A 59 12.34 -22.57 -14.58
N ALA A 60 11.54 -23.38 -15.29
CA ALA A 60 12.06 -24.55 -15.98
C ALA A 60 13.06 -24.17 -17.07
N ILE A 61 12.75 -23.15 -17.88
CA ILE A 61 13.64 -22.63 -18.93
C ILE A 61 14.92 -22.06 -18.31
N ALA A 62 14.80 -21.19 -17.30
CA ALA A 62 15.96 -20.59 -16.64
C ALA A 62 16.88 -21.65 -16.01
N SER A 63 16.31 -22.66 -15.37
CA SER A 63 17.06 -23.76 -14.75
C SER A 63 17.77 -24.63 -15.80
N HIS A 64 17.13 -24.88 -16.94
CA HIS A 64 17.75 -25.60 -18.05
C HIS A 64 18.93 -24.81 -18.62
N LEU A 65 18.74 -23.52 -18.89
CA LEU A 65 19.78 -22.64 -19.42
C LEU A 65 20.96 -22.50 -18.47
N LEU A 66 20.70 -22.31 -17.17
CA LEU A 66 21.76 -22.20 -16.16
C LEU A 66 22.59 -23.48 -16.06
N ARG A 67 22.00 -24.67 -16.22
CA ARG A 67 22.76 -25.93 -16.26
C ARG A 67 23.58 -26.08 -17.54
N ALA A 68 23.03 -25.69 -18.69
CA ALA A 68 23.69 -25.84 -19.98
C ALA A 68 24.84 -24.84 -20.17
N VAL A 69 24.67 -23.59 -19.73
CA VAL A 69 25.64 -22.51 -19.93
C VAL A 69 25.75 -21.65 -18.65
N PRO A 70 26.31 -22.20 -17.54
CA PRO A 70 26.26 -21.59 -16.20
C PRO A 70 26.99 -20.25 -16.07
N GLN A 71 27.76 -19.88 -17.08
CA GLN A 71 28.70 -18.77 -17.05
C GLN A 71 28.39 -17.69 -18.09
N ASP A 72 27.30 -17.83 -18.87
CA ASP A 72 26.85 -16.78 -19.80
C ASP A 72 26.11 -15.67 -19.03
N GLY A 73 26.52 -14.41 -19.23
CA GLY A 73 25.95 -13.26 -18.51
C GLY A 73 24.45 -13.11 -18.70
N ARG A 74 23.94 -13.41 -19.91
CA ARG A 74 22.51 -13.28 -20.24
C ARG A 74 21.67 -14.35 -19.57
N VAL A 75 22.22 -15.57 -19.45
CA VAL A 75 21.59 -16.68 -18.71
C VAL A 75 21.52 -16.37 -17.21
N LEU A 76 22.63 -15.89 -16.64
CA LEU A 76 22.69 -15.44 -15.25
C LEU A 76 21.66 -14.33 -14.99
N HIS A 77 21.58 -13.34 -15.88
CA HIS A 77 20.64 -12.21 -15.78
C HIS A 77 19.17 -12.63 -15.87
N LEU A 78 18.79 -13.45 -16.85
CA LEU A 78 17.42 -13.96 -16.96
C LEU A 78 17.04 -14.78 -15.71
N THR A 79 17.94 -15.67 -15.28
CA THR A 79 17.71 -16.53 -14.12
C THR A 79 17.63 -15.71 -12.84
N ALA A 80 18.43 -14.65 -12.72
CA ALA A 80 18.37 -13.70 -11.61
C ALA A 80 16.98 -13.06 -11.48
N ILE A 81 16.43 -12.54 -12.58
CA ILE A 81 15.10 -11.91 -12.60
C ILE A 81 14.02 -12.91 -12.16
N ILE A 82 14.02 -14.11 -12.76
CA ILE A 82 13.01 -15.14 -12.49
C ILE A 82 13.13 -15.64 -11.05
N ALA A 83 14.34 -15.93 -10.57
CA ALA A 83 14.57 -16.35 -9.18
C ALA A 83 14.14 -15.27 -8.19
N PHE A 84 14.48 -14.00 -8.45
CA PHE A 84 14.10 -12.89 -7.59
C PHE A 84 12.58 -12.75 -7.47
N ARG A 85 11.87 -12.86 -8.61
CA ARG A 85 10.40 -12.82 -8.67
C ARG A 85 9.75 -14.06 -8.06
N GLY A 86 10.43 -15.21 -8.11
CA GLY A 86 10.03 -16.48 -7.47
C GLY A 86 10.41 -16.59 -5.99
N ASN A 87 10.55 -15.46 -5.27
CA ASN A 87 10.88 -15.41 -3.84
C ASN A 87 12.27 -15.98 -3.45
N ARG A 88 13.16 -16.23 -4.42
CA ARG A 88 14.57 -16.61 -4.20
C ARG A 88 15.47 -15.39 -4.36
N GLN A 89 15.17 -14.33 -3.61
CA GLN A 89 15.77 -12.99 -3.77
C GLN A 89 17.29 -12.98 -3.63
N ALA A 90 17.83 -13.60 -2.58
CA ALA A 90 19.28 -13.67 -2.34
C ALA A 90 20.01 -14.37 -3.50
N PHE A 91 19.44 -15.48 -4.00
CA PHE A 91 20.01 -16.20 -5.14
C PHE A 91 19.94 -15.37 -6.42
N GLY A 92 18.83 -14.67 -6.66
CA GLY A 92 18.70 -13.75 -7.80
C GLY A 92 19.76 -12.66 -7.79
N ILE A 93 20.00 -12.03 -6.64
CA ILE A 93 21.05 -11.03 -6.47
C ILE A 93 22.43 -11.62 -6.76
N GLN A 94 22.76 -12.78 -6.17
CA GLN A 94 24.04 -13.45 -6.38
C GLN A 94 24.32 -13.74 -7.86
N LEU A 95 23.31 -14.21 -8.60
CA LEU A 95 23.44 -14.47 -10.03
C LEU A 95 23.67 -13.17 -10.83
N LEU A 96 22.99 -12.09 -10.48
CA LEU A 96 23.16 -10.82 -11.17
C LEU A 96 24.51 -10.16 -10.87
N GLU A 97 25.01 -10.29 -9.63
CA GLU A 97 26.37 -9.89 -9.26
C GLU A 97 27.42 -10.68 -10.07
N GLN A 98 27.20 -11.97 -10.31
CA GLN A 98 28.06 -12.78 -11.18
C GLN A 98 28.01 -12.32 -12.65
N ALA A 99 26.82 -11.99 -13.16
CA ALA A 99 26.68 -11.44 -14.51
C ALA A 99 27.44 -10.12 -14.67
N ILE A 100 27.38 -9.23 -13.66
CA ILE A 100 28.11 -7.95 -13.64
C ILE A 100 29.63 -8.17 -13.62
N LYS A 101 30.13 -9.13 -12.83
CA LYS A 101 31.58 -9.45 -12.81
C LYS A 101 32.10 -9.89 -14.17
N ARG A 102 31.25 -10.54 -14.98
CA ARG A 102 31.60 -11.01 -16.34
C ARG A 102 31.51 -9.91 -17.37
N GLU A 103 30.47 -9.10 -17.30
CA GLU A 103 30.20 -8.01 -18.25
C GLU A 103 29.99 -6.68 -17.50
N PRO A 104 31.07 -6.05 -16.98
CA PRO A 104 30.99 -4.87 -16.10
C PRO A 104 30.55 -3.58 -16.81
N ASN A 105 30.32 -3.64 -18.12
CA ASN A 105 29.83 -2.52 -18.93
C ASN A 105 28.41 -2.77 -19.45
N ASN A 106 27.73 -3.83 -18.99
CA ASN A 106 26.34 -4.11 -19.36
C ASN A 106 25.38 -3.30 -18.48
N GLN A 107 24.88 -2.19 -19.03
CA GLN A 107 23.99 -1.28 -18.30
C GLN A 107 22.73 -1.94 -17.75
N LEU A 108 22.14 -2.89 -18.50
CA LEU A 108 20.90 -3.55 -18.11
C LEU A 108 21.05 -4.35 -16.81
N TYR A 109 22.24 -4.87 -16.53
CA TYR A 109 22.52 -5.60 -15.29
C TYR A 109 22.51 -4.67 -14.08
N TYR A 110 23.14 -3.50 -14.20
CA TYR A 110 23.12 -2.48 -13.15
C TYR A 110 21.72 -1.91 -12.93
N ARG A 111 20.95 -1.68 -13.99
CA ARG A 111 19.57 -1.21 -13.89
C ARG A 111 18.68 -2.17 -13.09
N ASN A 112 18.81 -3.46 -13.36
CA ASN A 112 18.00 -4.47 -12.70
C ASN A 112 18.49 -4.80 -11.29
N ILE A 113 19.81 -4.79 -11.03
CA ILE A 113 20.34 -5.05 -9.69
C ILE A 113 20.03 -3.89 -8.73
N ALA A 114 19.98 -2.65 -9.24
CA ALA A 114 19.56 -1.50 -8.44
C ALA A 114 18.16 -1.72 -7.84
N GLU A 115 17.23 -2.21 -8.66
CA GLU A 115 15.87 -2.55 -8.19
C GLU A 115 15.88 -3.72 -7.20
N MET A 116 16.69 -4.76 -7.43
CA MET A 116 16.79 -5.89 -6.50
C MET A 116 17.37 -5.49 -5.14
N TYR A 117 18.40 -4.63 -5.13
CA TYR A 117 18.96 -4.06 -3.90
C TYR A 117 17.95 -3.17 -3.19
N ARG A 118 17.21 -2.33 -3.93
CA ARG A 118 16.15 -1.48 -3.36
C ARG A 118 15.09 -2.32 -2.64
N VAL A 119 14.51 -3.31 -3.32
CA VAL A 119 13.46 -4.18 -2.77
C VAL A 119 13.95 -4.99 -1.56
N THR A 120 15.25 -5.28 -1.47
CA THR A 120 15.84 -5.98 -0.31
C THR A 120 16.36 -5.03 0.79
N GLY A 121 16.18 -3.72 0.63
CA GLY A 121 16.56 -2.69 1.62
C GLY A 121 18.04 -2.28 1.59
N ARG A 122 18.83 -2.76 0.62
CA ARG A 122 20.23 -2.37 0.40
C ARG A 122 20.30 -1.05 -0.37
N LEU A 123 19.79 0.03 0.20
CA LEU A 123 19.57 1.31 -0.50
C LEU A 123 20.87 1.96 -1.02
N GLU A 124 21.98 1.85 -0.27
CA GLU A 124 23.28 2.38 -0.70
C GLU A 124 23.81 1.64 -1.93
N ASP A 125 23.76 0.31 -1.92
CA ASP A 125 24.15 -0.53 -3.07
C ASP A 125 23.24 -0.26 -4.27
N ALA A 126 21.93 -0.09 -4.02
CA ALA A 126 20.95 0.25 -5.04
C ALA A 126 21.30 1.57 -5.73
N LEU A 127 21.64 2.61 -4.96
CA LEU A 127 22.01 3.92 -5.47
C LEU A 127 23.32 3.86 -6.27
N GLY A 128 24.32 3.11 -5.79
CA GLY A 128 25.56 2.87 -6.51
C GLY A 128 25.33 2.20 -7.87
N ALA A 129 24.49 1.16 -7.90
CA ALA A 129 24.12 0.46 -9.13
C ALA A 129 23.32 1.35 -10.09
N ALA A 130 22.36 2.13 -9.60
CA ALA A 130 21.58 3.05 -10.42
C ALA A 130 22.48 4.13 -11.07
N ARG A 131 23.41 4.72 -10.31
CA ARG A 131 24.40 5.68 -10.81
C ARG A 131 25.30 5.05 -11.88
N ARG A 132 25.74 3.80 -11.68
CA ARG A 132 26.54 3.08 -12.69
C ARG A 132 25.75 2.81 -13.96
N ALA A 133 24.47 2.46 -13.86
CA ALA A 133 23.59 2.27 -15.02
C ALA A 133 23.48 3.56 -15.84
N ILE A 134 23.33 4.71 -15.18
CA ILE A 134 23.28 6.04 -15.83
C ILE A 134 24.59 6.40 -16.51
N VAL A 135 25.74 6.13 -15.89
CA VAL A 135 27.06 6.38 -16.52
C VAL A 135 27.23 5.54 -17.78
N LEU A 136 26.80 4.28 -17.76
CA LEU A 136 26.90 3.39 -18.93
C LEU A 136 25.92 3.74 -20.04
N LYS A 137 24.74 4.27 -19.70
CA LYS A 137 23.73 4.72 -20.66
C LYS A 137 23.00 5.99 -20.16
N PRO A 138 23.52 7.18 -20.49
CA PRO A 138 22.98 8.46 -19.98
C PRO A 138 21.59 8.85 -20.50
N ASP A 139 21.06 8.13 -21.48
CA ASP A 139 19.74 8.32 -22.09
C ASP A 139 18.70 7.25 -21.67
N ASP A 140 19.00 6.40 -20.68
CA ASP A 140 18.05 5.42 -20.16
C ASP A 140 17.12 6.02 -19.09
N ALA A 141 15.93 6.44 -19.50
CA ALA A 141 14.92 7.00 -18.60
C ALA A 141 14.58 6.10 -17.40
N VAL A 142 14.60 4.77 -17.58
CA VAL A 142 14.27 3.81 -16.50
C VAL A 142 15.31 3.85 -15.38
N SER A 143 16.60 4.01 -15.71
CA SER A 143 17.65 4.12 -14.68
C SER A 143 17.50 5.38 -13.82
N TYR A 144 17.13 6.51 -14.42
CA TYR A 144 16.83 7.73 -13.66
C TYR A 144 15.57 7.59 -12.81
N HIS A 145 14.52 6.93 -13.31
CA HIS A 145 13.33 6.64 -12.50
C HIS A 145 13.67 5.74 -11.31
N ASN A 146 14.43 4.65 -11.52
CA ASN A 146 14.89 3.79 -10.43
C ASN A 146 15.72 4.57 -9.41
N GLN A 147 16.66 5.41 -9.87
CA GLN A 147 17.45 6.27 -8.99
C GLN A 147 16.55 7.19 -8.15
N ALA A 148 15.52 7.78 -8.76
CA ALA A 148 14.61 8.67 -8.06
C ALA A 148 13.85 7.97 -6.93
N VAL A 149 13.33 6.76 -7.18
CA VAL A 149 12.62 5.96 -6.15
C VAL A 149 13.58 5.59 -5.01
N ILE A 150 14.82 5.19 -5.33
CA ILE A 150 15.84 4.87 -4.32
C ILE A 150 16.18 6.11 -3.47
N LEU A 151 16.35 7.27 -4.10
CA LEU A 151 16.63 8.53 -3.42
C LEU A 151 15.46 8.96 -2.52
N HIS A 152 14.22 8.76 -2.98
CA HIS A 152 13.03 9.02 -2.18
C HIS A 152 13.00 8.14 -0.91
N GLU A 153 13.19 6.83 -1.05
CA GLU A 153 13.28 5.90 0.09
C GLU A 153 14.47 6.20 1.03
N SER A 154 15.53 6.82 0.50
CA SER A 154 16.71 7.25 1.26
C SER A 154 16.57 8.67 1.83
N GLY A 155 15.39 9.30 1.73
CA GLY A 155 15.11 10.65 2.25
C GLY A 155 15.75 11.79 1.44
N GLN A 156 16.45 11.50 0.35
CA GLN A 156 17.12 12.47 -0.54
C GLN A 156 16.13 13.02 -1.59
N ILE A 157 15.06 13.65 -1.11
CA ILE A 157 13.88 13.99 -1.92
C ILE A 157 14.20 14.93 -3.09
N THR A 158 15.02 15.97 -2.88
CA THR A 158 15.37 16.94 -3.93
C THR A 158 16.20 16.32 -5.05
N GLU A 159 17.16 15.44 -4.72
CA GLU A 159 17.93 14.69 -5.73
C GLU A 159 17.03 13.69 -6.48
N GLY A 160 16.09 13.07 -5.77
CA GLY A 160 15.08 12.19 -6.35
C GLY A 160 14.20 12.92 -7.37
N LEU A 161 13.72 14.12 -7.02
CA LEU A 161 12.95 14.98 -7.92
C LEU A 161 13.73 15.32 -9.20
N ALA A 162 15.00 15.70 -9.08
CA ALA A 162 15.86 15.96 -10.23
C ALA A 162 16.00 14.73 -11.15
N SER A 163 16.15 13.54 -10.55
CA SER A 163 16.23 12.27 -11.27
C SER A 163 14.91 11.93 -11.97
N SER A 164 13.76 12.10 -11.32
CA SER A 164 12.45 11.87 -11.93
C SER A 164 12.17 12.83 -13.09
N ARG A 165 12.55 14.11 -12.96
CA ARG A 165 12.45 15.10 -14.05
C ARG A 165 13.34 14.73 -15.24
N ARG A 166 14.53 14.19 -14.99
CA ARG A 166 15.38 13.68 -16.06
C ARG A 166 14.75 12.48 -16.76
N ALA A 167 14.12 11.57 -16.01
CA ALA A 167 13.41 10.43 -16.57
C ALA A 167 12.22 10.87 -17.45
N SER A 168 11.38 11.80 -16.99
CA SER A 168 10.24 12.31 -17.77
C SER A 168 10.67 13.13 -18.99
N ALA A 169 11.78 13.86 -18.92
CA ALA A 169 12.35 14.56 -20.07
C ALA A 169 12.88 13.60 -21.16
N LEU A 170 13.47 12.47 -20.77
CA LEU A 170 13.94 11.44 -21.70
C LEU A 170 12.78 10.62 -22.29
N LYS A 171 11.73 10.37 -21.48
CA LYS A 171 10.52 9.67 -21.90
C LYS A 171 9.30 10.29 -21.22
N HIS A 172 8.60 11.16 -21.95
CA HIS A 172 7.42 11.83 -21.44
C HIS A 172 6.30 10.86 -21.04
N ASP A 173 6.01 9.84 -21.86
CA ASP A 173 5.01 8.82 -21.50
C ASP A 173 5.59 7.75 -20.56
N MET A 174 5.95 8.18 -19.35
CA MET A 174 6.41 7.34 -18.25
C MET A 174 5.63 7.70 -16.96
N PRO A 175 4.43 7.12 -16.75
CA PRO A 175 3.59 7.43 -15.60
C PRO A 175 4.29 7.29 -14.24
N GLY A 176 5.22 6.33 -14.10
CA GLY A 176 5.99 6.16 -12.87
C GLY A 176 6.94 7.33 -12.58
N ALA A 177 7.52 7.97 -13.60
CA ALA A 177 8.37 9.14 -13.41
C ALA A 177 7.54 10.35 -12.97
N HIS A 178 6.41 10.60 -13.63
CA HIS A 178 5.46 11.64 -13.24
C HIS A 178 4.92 11.45 -11.82
N PHE A 179 4.56 10.22 -11.45
CA PHE A 179 4.14 9.91 -10.08
C PHE A 179 5.25 10.17 -9.05
N ALA A 180 6.50 9.85 -9.36
CA ALA A 180 7.64 10.15 -8.50
C ALA A 180 7.94 11.67 -8.40
N ILE A 181 7.66 12.47 -9.45
CA ILE A 181 7.66 13.94 -9.36
C ILE A 181 6.57 14.39 -8.39
N ALA A 182 5.36 13.84 -8.53
CA ALA A 182 4.23 14.18 -7.67
C ALA A 182 4.53 13.90 -6.20
N GLU A 183 4.99 12.70 -5.86
CA GLU A 183 5.34 12.33 -4.49
C GLU A 183 6.39 13.27 -3.91
N ALA A 184 7.45 13.57 -4.64
CA ALA A 184 8.50 14.47 -4.19
C ALA A 184 7.99 15.91 -4.01
N GLN A 185 7.24 16.45 -4.98
CA GLN A 185 6.72 17.82 -4.91
C GLN A 185 5.70 17.98 -3.78
N LEU A 186 4.75 17.04 -3.66
CA LEU A 186 3.78 17.06 -2.57
C LEU A 186 4.47 16.94 -1.21
N LEU A 187 5.47 16.07 -1.08
CA LEU A 187 6.22 15.87 0.17
C LEU A 187 7.04 17.10 0.58
N LEU A 188 7.51 17.88 -0.39
CA LEU A 188 8.20 19.16 -0.17
C LEU A 188 7.22 20.34 0.06
N GLY A 189 5.91 20.13 -0.10
CA GLY A 189 4.88 21.18 0.06
C GLY A 189 4.58 21.98 -1.20
N GLU A 190 5.19 21.63 -2.33
CA GLU A 190 5.01 22.25 -3.65
C GLU A 190 3.77 21.68 -4.35
N PHE A 191 2.61 22.00 -3.77
CA PHE A 191 1.34 21.37 -4.12
C PHE A 191 0.86 21.66 -5.54
N ALA A 192 1.14 22.85 -6.09
CA ALA A 192 0.60 23.24 -7.39
C ALA A 192 1.04 22.28 -8.53
N GLU A 193 2.34 22.03 -8.66
CA GLU A 193 2.86 21.05 -9.62
C GLU A 193 2.58 19.62 -9.14
N GLY A 194 2.74 19.37 -7.84
CA GLY A 194 2.54 18.04 -7.26
C GLY A 194 1.18 17.43 -7.59
N TRP A 195 0.10 18.22 -7.55
CA TRP A 195 -1.24 17.74 -7.89
C TRP A 195 -1.45 17.43 -9.37
N GLU A 196 -0.84 18.20 -10.28
CA GLU A 196 -0.92 17.92 -11.72
C GLU A 196 -0.21 16.61 -12.06
N GLU A 197 0.98 16.43 -11.49
CA GLU A 197 1.79 15.23 -11.65
C GLU A 197 1.13 14.00 -11.02
N TYR A 198 0.38 14.19 -9.93
CA TYR A 198 -0.26 13.09 -9.20
C TYR A 198 -1.31 12.35 -10.04
N GLU A 199 -1.96 13.00 -11.01
CA GLU A 199 -2.99 12.37 -11.87
C GLU A 199 -2.43 11.29 -12.80
N TRP A 200 -1.12 11.30 -13.06
CA TRP A 200 -0.46 10.24 -13.82
C TRP A 200 -0.55 8.87 -13.14
N ARG A 201 -0.88 8.82 -11.83
CA ARG A 201 -1.12 7.57 -11.10
C ARG A 201 -2.16 6.68 -11.78
N PHE A 202 -3.18 7.27 -12.42
CA PHE A 202 -4.22 6.52 -13.11
C PHE A 202 -3.75 5.83 -14.40
N ARG A 203 -2.56 6.18 -14.90
CA ARG A 203 -1.92 5.57 -16.07
C ARG A 203 -0.85 4.54 -15.69
N MET A 204 -0.55 4.38 -14.41
CA MET A 204 0.45 3.40 -13.96
C MET A 204 -0.04 1.96 -14.19
N ALA A 205 0.88 1.08 -14.58
CA ALA A 205 0.59 -0.32 -14.78
C ALA A 205 0.10 -0.98 -13.47
N GLY A 206 -0.95 -1.79 -13.56
CA GLY A 206 -1.52 -2.52 -12.42
C GLY A 206 -2.38 -1.66 -11.47
N VAL A 207 -2.59 -0.37 -11.77
CA VAL A 207 -3.59 0.44 -11.07
C VAL A 207 -4.97 0.10 -11.62
N PRO A 208 -5.92 -0.37 -10.79
CA PRO A 208 -7.27 -0.64 -11.24
C PRO A 208 -7.96 0.63 -11.74
N PRO A 209 -8.89 0.52 -12.71
CA PRO A 209 -9.69 1.67 -13.12
C PRO A 209 -10.54 2.17 -11.93
N LEU A 210 -10.78 3.47 -11.87
CA LEU A 210 -11.58 4.14 -10.84
C LEU A 210 -13.01 3.59 -10.69
N MET A 211 -13.54 2.99 -11.74
CA MET A 211 -14.86 2.38 -11.78
C MET A 211 -14.90 1.24 -12.82
N PRO A 212 -15.89 0.34 -12.74
CA PRO A 212 -16.09 -0.69 -13.75
C PRO A 212 -16.25 -0.12 -15.17
N PRO A 213 -15.68 -0.76 -16.20
CA PRO A 213 -15.83 -0.31 -17.60
C PRO A 213 -17.28 -0.14 -18.06
N ALA A 214 -18.19 -1.00 -17.56
CA ALA A 214 -19.62 -0.95 -17.88
C ALA A 214 -20.32 0.36 -17.44
N ILE A 215 -19.79 1.04 -16.43
CA ILE A 215 -20.31 2.30 -15.89
C ILE A 215 -19.61 3.50 -16.51
N ARG A 216 -18.32 3.35 -16.82
CA ARG A 216 -17.48 4.43 -17.34
C ARG A 216 -17.91 4.97 -18.71
N ARG A 217 -18.82 4.30 -19.44
CA ARG A 217 -19.37 4.62 -20.79
C ARG A 217 -19.02 6.03 -21.29
N GLU A 218 -17.85 6.20 -21.89
CA GLU A 218 -17.35 7.47 -22.47
C GLU A 218 -17.60 8.75 -21.63
N ARG A 219 -17.81 8.64 -20.32
CA ARG A 219 -18.04 9.79 -19.45
C ARG A 219 -16.69 10.46 -19.16
N PRO A 220 -16.57 11.78 -19.31
CA PRO A 220 -15.32 12.46 -19.04
C PRO A 220 -15.06 12.56 -17.52
N GLN A 221 -13.78 12.68 -17.16
CA GLN A 221 -13.43 13.20 -15.85
C GLN A 221 -13.84 14.68 -15.79
N TRP A 222 -14.37 15.09 -14.64
CA TRP A 222 -14.82 16.44 -14.40
C TRP A 222 -13.61 17.39 -14.29
N GLY A 223 -13.65 18.49 -15.04
CA GLY A 223 -12.58 19.49 -15.07
C GLY A 223 -12.66 20.57 -14.00
N GLY A 224 -13.62 20.50 -13.06
CA GLY A 224 -13.79 21.47 -11.97
C GLY A 224 -14.69 22.67 -12.28
N GLY A 225 -15.09 22.84 -13.55
CA GLY A 225 -16.02 23.89 -14.01
C GLY A 225 -17.49 23.48 -13.93
N ASP A 226 -18.38 24.31 -14.45
CA ASP A 226 -19.83 24.06 -14.42
C ASP A 226 -20.23 22.89 -15.32
N LEU A 227 -21.24 22.14 -14.90
CA LEU A 227 -21.85 21.09 -15.71
C LEU A 227 -23.16 21.61 -16.32
N PRO A 228 -23.30 21.69 -17.66
CA PRO A 228 -24.51 22.21 -18.30
C PRO A 228 -25.77 21.40 -17.99
N SER A 229 -25.63 20.08 -17.82
CA SER A 229 -26.72 19.18 -17.47
C SER A 229 -26.19 17.88 -16.86
N GLY A 230 -27.05 17.19 -16.11
CA GLY A 230 -26.72 15.95 -15.42
C GLY A 230 -25.96 16.14 -14.12
N SER A 231 -25.61 15.04 -13.47
CA SER A 231 -24.99 15.02 -12.15
C SER A 231 -23.47 14.82 -12.20
N LEU A 232 -22.79 15.33 -11.18
CA LEU A 232 -21.41 15.00 -10.87
C LEU A 232 -21.37 13.77 -9.96
N MET A 233 -20.62 12.75 -10.35
CA MET A 233 -20.27 11.63 -9.47
C MET A 233 -18.91 11.88 -8.82
N LEU A 234 -18.88 12.00 -7.50
CA LEU A 234 -17.65 11.89 -6.72
C LEU A 234 -17.35 10.42 -6.43
N ILE A 235 -16.06 10.06 -6.33
CA ILE A 235 -15.64 8.68 -6.05
C ILE A 235 -14.69 8.65 -4.86
N GLY A 236 -15.02 7.88 -3.83
CA GLY A 236 -14.07 7.49 -2.78
C GLY A 236 -13.08 6.46 -3.32
N ASP A 237 -11.99 6.92 -3.93
CA ASP A 237 -11.15 6.11 -4.83
C ASP A 237 -9.92 5.46 -4.17
N GLN A 238 -9.60 5.81 -2.92
CA GLN A 238 -8.41 5.35 -2.20
C GLN A 238 -8.78 4.67 -0.87
N GLY A 239 -7.86 4.64 0.10
CA GLY A 239 -8.09 4.07 1.42
C GLY A 239 -9.08 4.89 2.25
N PHE A 240 -9.52 4.32 3.37
CA PHE A 240 -10.50 4.97 4.24
C PHE A 240 -9.99 6.30 4.84
N GLY A 241 -8.68 6.39 5.16
CA GLY A 241 -8.05 7.63 5.61
C GLY A 241 -8.08 8.72 4.53
N ASP A 242 -7.90 8.35 3.27
CA ASP A 242 -7.97 9.26 2.13
C ASP A 242 -9.38 9.79 1.91
N VAL A 243 -10.39 8.91 2.00
CA VAL A 243 -11.79 9.32 1.90
C VAL A 243 -12.12 10.34 3.00
N LEU A 244 -11.72 10.07 4.25
CA LEU A 244 -11.88 11.02 5.36
C LEU A 244 -11.15 12.34 5.08
N GLN A 245 -9.88 12.30 4.68
CA GLN A 245 -9.08 13.49 4.44
C GLN A 245 -9.66 14.35 3.31
N PHE A 246 -9.96 13.74 2.16
CA PHE A 246 -10.41 14.45 0.97
C PHE A 246 -11.90 14.78 0.98
N SER A 247 -12.68 14.22 1.91
CA SER A 247 -14.08 14.62 2.11
C SER A 247 -14.24 16.13 2.36
N ARG A 248 -13.22 16.80 2.91
CA ARG A 248 -13.18 18.26 3.09
C ARG A 248 -13.40 19.08 1.81
N TYR A 249 -13.23 18.46 0.64
CA TYR A 249 -13.44 19.09 -0.66
C TYR A 249 -14.86 18.94 -1.19
N ILE A 250 -15.68 18.07 -0.59
CA ILE A 250 -17.07 17.85 -0.99
C ILE A 250 -17.88 19.16 -0.99
N PRO A 251 -17.84 20.02 0.05
CA PRO A 251 -18.58 21.28 0.04
C PRO A 251 -18.23 22.19 -1.15
N TRP A 252 -16.95 22.23 -1.53
CA TRP A 252 -16.50 23.01 -2.68
C TRP A 252 -17.02 22.46 -4.01
N ALA A 253 -17.08 21.13 -4.15
CA ALA A 253 -17.61 20.48 -5.35
C ALA A 253 -19.14 20.64 -5.45
N VAL A 254 -19.86 20.41 -4.36
CA VAL A 254 -21.33 20.60 -4.27
C VAL A 254 -21.71 22.07 -4.50
N GLY A 255 -20.91 23.00 -3.98
CA GLY A 255 -21.10 24.45 -4.14
C GLY A 255 -20.95 24.97 -5.57
N ARG A 256 -20.66 24.12 -6.56
CA ARG A 256 -20.75 24.45 -7.99
C ARG A 256 -22.19 24.44 -8.52
N GLY A 257 -23.15 23.91 -7.76
CA GLY A 257 -24.58 24.01 -8.06
C GLY A 257 -25.15 22.89 -8.93
N GLN A 258 -24.32 21.99 -9.48
CA GLN A 258 -24.83 20.77 -10.12
C GLN A 258 -25.32 19.73 -9.09
N PRO A 259 -26.31 18.89 -9.44
CA PRO A 259 -26.62 17.68 -8.67
C PRO A 259 -25.36 16.84 -8.48
N THR A 260 -25.05 16.46 -7.24
CA THR A 260 -23.83 15.74 -6.90
C THR A 260 -24.15 14.57 -6.00
N PHE A 261 -23.55 13.42 -6.27
CA PHE A 261 -23.61 12.24 -5.41
C PHE A 261 -22.22 11.63 -5.24
N LEU A 262 -22.03 10.85 -4.18
CA LEU A 262 -20.78 10.16 -3.88
C LEU A 262 -20.95 8.65 -3.99
N ALA A 263 -20.12 8.03 -4.84
CA ALA A 263 -19.88 6.59 -4.81
C ALA A 263 -18.76 6.27 -3.81
N THR A 264 -19.05 5.52 -2.74
CA THR A 264 -18.06 5.15 -1.72
C THR A 264 -18.35 3.76 -1.15
N SER A 265 -17.41 3.20 -0.37
CA SER A 265 -17.60 1.87 0.21
C SER A 265 -18.70 1.86 1.29
N LYS A 266 -19.29 0.68 1.54
CA LYS A 266 -20.31 0.52 2.59
C LYS A 266 -19.79 0.86 3.99
N GLU A 267 -18.50 0.69 4.22
CA GLU A 267 -17.82 0.99 5.48
C GLU A 267 -17.66 2.50 5.70
N MET A 268 -17.47 3.28 4.62
CA MET A 268 -17.35 4.73 4.70
C MET A 268 -18.68 5.46 4.67
N ALA A 269 -19.72 4.87 4.06
CA ALA A 269 -21.00 5.54 3.88
C ALA A 269 -21.64 6.07 5.18
N PRO A 270 -21.64 5.34 6.32
CA PRO A 270 -22.20 5.85 7.57
C PRO A 270 -21.53 7.15 8.06
N ALA A 271 -20.20 7.17 8.18
CA ALA A 271 -19.46 8.36 8.57
C ALA A 271 -19.65 9.53 7.59
N ILE A 272 -19.64 9.27 6.28
CA ILE A 272 -19.84 10.34 5.29
C ILE A 272 -21.28 10.90 5.36
N ARG A 273 -22.29 10.07 5.63
CA ARG A 273 -23.67 10.56 5.86
C ARG A 273 -23.75 11.47 7.08
N CYS A 274 -23.03 11.16 8.16
CA CYS A 274 -22.97 12.04 9.33
C CYS A 274 -22.32 13.39 9.00
N MET A 275 -21.28 13.40 8.18
CA MET A 275 -20.58 14.63 7.77
C MET A 275 -21.37 15.45 6.75
N PHE A 276 -22.13 14.79 5.87
CA PHE A 276 -22.89 15.42 4.78
C PHE A 276 -24.30 14.82 4.67
N PRO A 277 -25.24 15.20 5.56
CA PRO A 277 -26.58 14.59 5.61
C PRO A 277 -27.39 14.72 4.32
N ASP A 278 -27.17 15.81 3.56
CA ASP A 278 -27.91 16.11 2.33
C ASP A 278 -27.25 15.52 1.07
N LEU A 279 -26.09 14.86 1.19
CA LEU A 279 -25.39 14.28 0.04
C LEU A 279 -25.94 12.89 -0.29
N ASP A 280 -26.34 12.68 -1.54
CA ASP A 280 -26.68 11.33 -2.03
C ASP A 280 -25.42 10.44 -2.02
N ILE A 281 -25.48 9.33 -1.29
CA ILE A 281 -24.37 8.41 -1.06
C ILE A 281 -24.76 7.00 -1.51
N ARG A 282 -24.01 6.50 -2.50
CA ARG A 282 -24.24 5.21 -3.16
C ARG A 282 -23.08 4.27 -2.89
N THR A 283 -23.40 3.02 -2.53
CA THR A 283 -22.40 2.01 -2.13
C THR A 283 -22.25 0.88 -3.12
N ARG A 284 -23.05 0.87 -4.18
CA ARG A 284 -23.01 -0.14 -5.24
C ARG A 284 -22.92 0.54 -6.59
N TRP A 285 -22.02 0.00 -7.39
CA TRP A 285 -21.81 0.42 -8.77
C TRP A 285 -23.08 0.35 -9.63
N ALA A 286 -23.96 -0.62 -9.40
CA ALA A 286 -25.25 -0.74 -10.10
C ALA A 286 -26.16 0.49 -9.91
N ASP A 287 -25.99 1.22 -8.80
CA ASP A 287 -26.78 2.41 -8.49
C ASP A 287 -26.16 3.69 -9.09
N CYS A 288 -25.02 3.60 -9.80
CA CYS A 288 -24.20 4.73 -10.24
C CYS A 288 -24.25 4.99 -11.77
N ALA A 289 -25.34 4.61 -12.45
CA ALA A 289 -25.42 4.71 -13.92
C ALA A 289 -25.65 6.15 -14.44
N ASP A 290 -26.27 7.01 -13.64
CA ASP A 290 -26.76 8.33 -14.07
C ASP A 290 -25.85 9.46 -13.59
N PHE A 291 -24.83 9.76 -14.40
CA PHE A 291 -23.94 10.92 -14.21
C PHE A 291 -23.43 11.47 -15.55
N ALA A 292 -23.09 12.75 -15.57
CA ALA A 292 -22.53 13.44 -16.73
C ALA A 292 -21.00 13.41 -16.72
N ALA A 293 -20.38 13.61 -15.56
CA ALA A 293 -18.93 13.59 -15.36
C ALA A 293 -18.60 13.05 -13.97
N TYR A 294 -17.34 12.66 -13.75
CA TYR A 294 -16.90 12.12 -12.47
C TYR A 294 -15.58 12.71 -11.98
N ALA A 295 -15.36 12.75 -10.67
CA ALA A 295 -14.07 13.08 -10.08
C ALA A 295 -13.73 12.17 -8.90
N PRO A 296 -12.52 11.59 -8.82
CA PRO A 296 -12.03 10.98 -7.59
C PRO A 296 -11.87 12.04 -6.51
N LEU A 297 -12.20 11.71 -5.25
CA LEU A 297 -11.98 12.62 -4.12
C LEU A 297 -10.51 13.06 -4.04
N SER A 298 -9.59 12.13 -4.30
CA SER A 298 -8.16 12.41 -4.31
C SER A 298 -7.69 13.34 -5.45
N GLY A 299 -8.53 13.61 -6.46
CA GLY A 299 -8.27 14.57 -7.55
C GLY A 299 -8.83 15.96 -7.30
N LEU A 300 -9.71 16.14 -6.31
CA LEU A 300 -10.30 17.45 -5.99
C LEU A 300 -9.29 18.52 -5.55
N PRO A 301 -8.18 18.22 -4.84
CA PRO A 301 -7.15 19.21 -4.53
C PRO A 301 -6.58 19.89 -5.77
N ARG A 302 -6.36 19.12 -6.85
CA ARG A 302 -5.90 19.64 -8.15
C ARG A 302 -6.92 20.60 -8.75
N LEU A 303 -8.18 20.16 -8.85
CA LEU A 303 -9.26 20.96 -9.44
C LEU A 303 -9.56 22.25 -8.66
N ARG A 304 -9.32 22.25 -7.34
CA ARG A 304 -9.44 23.44 -6.48
C ARG A 304 -8.21 24.35 -6.53
N GLY A 305 -7.09 23.89 -7.07
CA GLY A 305 -5.82 24.62 -6.99
C GLY A 305 -5.29 24.73 -5.56
N THR A 306 -5.42 23.66 -4.77
CA THR A 306 -4.97 23.66 -3.38
C THR A 306 -3.47 23.87 -3.30
N ARG A 307 -3.06 24.85 -2.50
CA ARG A 307 -1.71 25.06 -1.99
C ARG A 307 -1.68 24.79 -0.50
N LEU A 308 -0.48 24.75 0.08
CA LEU A 308 -0.29 24.49 1.50
C LEU A 308 -1.07 25.46 2.39
N ASP A 309 -1.16 26.73 1.99
CA ASP A 309 -1.86 27.81 2.69
C ASP A 309 -3.37 27.89 2.37
N THR A 310 -3.87 27.09 1.42
CA THR A 310 -5.27 27.13 0.99
C THR A 310 -6.03 25.82 1.24
N ILE A 311 -5.45 24.87 1.99
CA ILE A 311 -6.11 23.63 2.38
C ILE A 311 -7.49 23.96 2.99
N PRO A 312 -8.60 23.35 2.53
CA PRO A 312 -9.90 23.61 3.11
C PRO A 312 -9.95 23.23 4.59
N ALA A 313 -10.78 23.96 5.33
CA ALA A 313 -11.08 23.65 6.72
C ALA A 313 -11.59 22.21 6.87
N ILE A 314 -11.37 21.65 8.06
CA ILE A 314 -11.86 20.32 8.44
C ILE A 314 -13.39 20.37 8.49
N VAL A 315 -14.05 19.42 7.84
CA VAL A 315 -15.47 19.16 8.04
C VAL A 315 -15.57 18.21 9.25
N PRO A 316 -16.26 18.59 10.33
CA PRO A 316 -16.35 17.74 11.51
C PRO A 316 -17.21 16.50 11.22
N LEU A 317 -16.87 15.39 11.87
CA LEU A 317 -17.78 14.25 12.03
C LEU A 317 -18.56 14.47 13.34
N PRO A 318 -19.87 14.76 13.29
CA PRO A 318 -20.65 14.96 14.50
C PRO A 318 -20.60 13.72 15.40
N LEU A 319 -20.30 13.92 16.68
CA LEU A 319 -20.30 12.85 17.67
C LEU A 319 -21.71 12.61 18.17
N ASP A 320 -22.20 11.38 18.05
CA ASP A 320 -23.43 10.96 18.70
C ASP A 320 -23.24 10.94 20.22
N GLN A 321 -24.07 11.70 20.94
CA GLN A 321 -23.94 11.87 22.38
C GLN A 321 -24.12 10.55 23.13
N GLY A 322 -25.07 9.72 22.72
CA GLY A 322 -25.31 8.41 23.35
C GLY A 322 -24.12 7.48 23.20
N ARG A 323 -23.49 7.42 22.01
CA ARG A 323 -22.26 6.66 21.79
C ARG A 323 -21.09 7.22 22.59
N ALA A 324 -20.95 8.54 22.67
CA ALA A 324 -19.88 9.17 23.44
C ALA A 324 -20.00 8.84 24.94
N GLU A 325 -21.20 8.94 25.51
CA GLU A 325 -21.48 8.58 26.90
C GLU A 325 -21.25 7.08 27.15
N ALA A 326 -21.67 6.21 26.23
CA ALA A 326 -21.43 4.77 26.32
C ALA A 326 -19.94 4.42 26.32
N TRP A 327 -19.13 5.11 25.51
CA TRP A 327 -17.67 4.94 25.50
C TRP A 327 -17.02 5.44 26.78
N ALA A 328 -17.44 6.60 27.28
CA ALA A 328 -16.94 7.13 28.55
C ALA A 328 -17.24 6.16 29.70
N GLY A 329 -18.48 5.65 29.80
CA GLY A 329 -18.87 4.65 30.79
C GLY A 329 -18.05 3.37 30.69
N ARG A 330 -17.92 2.81 29.48
CA ARG A 330 -17.12 1.60 29.24
C ARG A 330 -15.68 1.74 29.72
N LEU A 331 -15.03 2.87 29.42
CA LEU A 331 -13.65 3.11 29.86
C LEU A 331 -13.56 3.38 31.37
N ASN A 332 -14.55 4.03 31.97
CA ASN A 332 -14.64 4.23 33.42
C ASN A 332 -14.76 2.90 34.18
N ASP A 333 -15.55 1.97 33.65
CA ASP A 333 -15.77 0.66 34.29
C ASP A 333 -14.59 -0.29 34.13
N SER A 334 -13.82 -0.13 33.04
CA SER A 334 -12.76 -1.07 32.67
C SER A 334 -11.35 -0.63 33.10
N LEU A 335 -11.14 0.67 33.37
CA LEU A 335 -9.84 1.23 33.69
C LEU A 335 -9.85 1.94 35.06
N PRO A 336 -8.75 1.89 35.82
CA PRO A 336 -8.63 2.64 37.06
C PRO A 336 -8.85 4.14 36.86
N ALA A 337 -9.52 4.78 37.83
CA ALA A 337 -9.74 6.21 37.83
C ALA A 337 -8.41 6.99 37.99
N GLY A 338 -8.37 8.22 37.48
CA GLY A 338 -7.23 9.13 37.61
C GLY A 338 -6.05 8.84 36.66
N LEU A 339 -6.16 7.82 35.80
CA LEU A 339 -5.17 7.56 34.75
C LEU A 339 -5.49 8.31 33.46
N LYS A 340 -4.46 8.83 32.81
CA LYS A 340 -4.54 9.43 31.48
C LYS A 340 -4.75 8.33 30.42
N ARG A 341 -5.83 8.41 29.66
CA ARG A 341 -6.23 7.42 28.65
C ARG A 341 -5.56 7.72 27.32
N VAL A 342 -4.62 6.87 26.92
CA VAL A 342 -3.84 7.01 25.69
C VAL A 342 -4.28 5.94 24.68
N GLY A 343 -4.93 6.39 23.61
CA GLY A 343 -5.26 5.54 22.47
C GLY A 343 -4.00 5.12 21.71
N ILE A 344 -3.87 3.86 21.32
CA ILE A 344 -2.73 3.38 20.53
C ILE A 344 -3.15 2.64 19.26
N VAL A 345 -2.46 2.93 18.16
CA VAL A 345 -2.53 2.20 16.89
C VAL A 345 -1.12 2.08 16.32
N TRP A 346 -0.66 0.86 16.06
CA TRP A 346 0.74 0.60 15.68
C TRP A 346 0.90 0.03 14.28
N ALA A 347 -0.16 -0.45 13.65
CA ALA A 347 -0.08 -1.04 12.33
C ALA A 347 -1.24 -0.63 11.42
N GLY A 348 -0.92 -0.47 10.14
CA GLY A 348 -1.91 -0.39 9.07
C GLY A 348 -2.36 -1.78 8.61
N ARG A 349 -2.93 -1.84 7.40
CA ARG A 349 -3.31 -3.11 6.77
C ARG A 349 -2.09 -3.78 6.14
N PRO A 350 -1.80 -5.06 6.44
CA PRO A 350 -0.66 -5.77 5.88
C PRO A 350 -0.65 -5.86 4.34
N THR A 351 -1.82 -5.80 3.70
CA THR A 351 -1.97 -5.82 2.23
C THR A 351 -1.62 -4.48 1.56
N HIS A 352 -1.37 -3.43 2.34
CA HIS A 352 -0.97 -2.13 1.84
C HIS A 352 0.51 -2.13 1.44
N LYS A 353 0.84 -1.64 0.23
CA LYS A 353 2.20 -1.71 -0.34
C LYS A 353 3.29 -1.11 0.57
N ASN A 354 2.97 -0.01 1.27
CA ASN A 354 3.91 0.70 2.14
C ASN A 354 3.79 0.30 3.64
N ASP A 355 3.06 -0.76 3.99
CA ASP A 355 2.76 -1.06 5.40
C ASP A 355 4.02 -1.35 6.24
N ARG A 356 4.98 -2.08 5.67
CA ARG A 356 6.26 -2.40 6.32
C ARG A 356 7.03 -1.16 6.79
N ASN A 357 6.89 -0.04 6.10
CA ASN A 357 7.60 1.19 6.44
C ASN A 357 6.87 1.96 7.56
N ARG A 358 5.54 2.03 7.51
CA ARG A 358 4.74 2.85 8.45
C ARG A 358 4.30 2.11 9.72
N SER A 359 4.30 0.78 9.74
CA SER A 359 3.88 -0.03 10.89
C SER A 359 5.04 -0.28 11.86
N ILE A 360 4.71 -0.40 13.14
CA ILE A 360 5.63 -0.65 14.25
C ILE A 360 5.27 -2.01 14.87
N ALA A 361 6.27 -2.80 15.25
CA ALA A 361 6.00 -4.01 16.02
C ALA A 361 5.37 -3.65 17.37
N PHE A 362 4.27 -4.33 17.73
CA PHE A 362 3.57 -4.05 19.00
C PHE A 362 4.49 -4.16 20.22
N ALA A 363 5.41 -5.14 20.24
CA ALA A 363 6.39 -5.29 21.31
C ALA A 363 7.23 -4.01 21.54
N THR A 364 7.59 -3.28 20.48
CA THR A 364 8.33 -2.02 20.56
C THR A 364 7.48 -0.91 21.19
N ILE A 365 6.18 -0.84 20.85
CA ILE A 365 5.23 0.10 21.49
C ILE A 365 5.03 -0.25 22.96
N ALA A 366 4.80 -1.53 23.27
CA ALA A 366 4.59 -2.02 24.63
C ALA A 366 5.82 -1.77 25.50
N GLN A 367 7.04 -1.95 24.96
CA GLN A 367 8.27 -1.64 25.67
C GLN A 367 8.40 -0.15 26.01
N ALA A 368 8.04 0.73 25.07
CA ALA A 368 8.18 2.18 25.26
C ALA A 368 7.11 2.77 26.19
N LEU A 369 5.86 2.33 26.06
CA LEU A 369 4.71 2.97 26.72
C LEU A 369 4.10 2.12 27.84
N GLY A 370 4.23 0.79 27.77
CA GLY A 370 3.52 -0.15 28.63
C GLY A 370 3.94 -0.13 30.10
N ASN A 371 5.04 0.52 30.44
CA ASN A 371 5.51 0.65 31.83
C ASN A 371 5.48 2.09 32.35
N LEU A 372 4.89 3.02 31.58
CA LEU A 372 4.77 4.40 32.04
C LEU A 372 3.71 4.49 33.16
N PRO A 373 4.03 5.13 34.30
CA PRO A 373 3.07 5.34 35.37
C PRO A 373 2.02 6.39 34.97
N GLY A 374 0.86 6.36 35.61
CA GLY A 374 -0.17 7.41 35.46
C GLY A 374 -0.97 7.35 34.15
N ILE A 375 -0.73 6.37 33.29
CA ILE A 375 -1.47 6.18 32.04
C ILE A 375 -2.23 4.85 32.01
N ALA A 376 -3.26 4.80 31.17
CA ALA A 376 -3.90 3.58 30.71
C ALA A 376 -3.88 3.57 29.17
N LEU A 377 -3.50 2.44 28.58
CA LEU A 377 -3.47 2.23 27.15
C LEU A 377 -4.84 1.74 26.66
N VAL A 378 -5.32 2.32 25.56
CA VAL A 378 -6.55 1.90 24.88
C VAL A 378 -6.21 1.52 23.45
N SER A 379 -6.19 0.24 23.12
CA SER A 379 -5.90 -0.21 21.76
C SER A 379 -7.08 0.11 20.84
N LEU A 380 -6.85 0.95 19.84
CA LEU A 380 -7.79 1.20 18.74
C LEU A 380 -7.44 0.36 17.48
N GLN A 381 -6.47 -0.55 17.59
CA GLN A 381 -6.01 -1.38 16.48
C GLN A 381 -7.11 -2.35 16.04
N LYS A 382 -7.40 -2.37 14.73
CA LYS A 382 -8.30 -3.36 14.11
C LYS A 382 -7.57 -4.34 13.19
N GLY A 383 -8.28 -5.42 12.87
CA GLY A 383 -7.84 -6.48 11.97
C GLY A 383 -6.94 -7.49 12.67
N ASP A 384 -6.26 -8.33 11.89
CA ASP A 384 -5.45 -9.44 12.39
C ASP A 384 -4.38 -9.00 13.40
N ARG A 385 -3.88 -7.76 13.28
CA ARG A 385 -2.89 -7.17 14.18
C ARG A 385 -3.42 -6.89 15.58
N ALA A 386 -4.73 -6.85 15.81
CA ALA A 386 -5.29 -6.74 17.17
C ALA A 386 -4.87 -7.92 18.07
N ALA A 387 -4.63 -9.09 17.47
CA ALA A 387 -4.13 -10.27 18.19
C ALA A 387 -2.73 -10.08 18.81
N ASP A 388 -1.96 -9.08 18.36
CA ASP A 388 -0.64 -8.78 18.93
C ASP A 388 -0.73 -8.45 20.44
N LEU A 389 -1.88 -7.96 20.92
CA LEU A 389 -2.12 -7.61 22.32
C LEU A 389 -1.94 -8.79 23.28
N ALA A 390 -2.07 -10.03 22.81
CA ALA A 390 -1.84 -11.23 23.61
C ALA A 390 -0.41 -11.29 24.19
N GLY A 391 0.55 -10.59 23.56
CA GLY A 391 1.93 -10.47 24.05
C GLY A 391 2.18 -9.35 25.05
N TYR A 392 1.15 -8.60 25.48
CA TYR A 392 1.33 -7.47 26.39
C TYR A 392 1.71 -7.92 27.81
N GLN A 393 2.82 -7.38 28.32
CA GLN A 393 3.36 -7.67 29.65
C GLN A 393 3.70 -6.39 30.45
N GLY A 394 3.17 -5.24 30.02
CA GLY A 394 3.41 -3.95 30.68
C GLY A 394 2.59 -3.77 31.96
N THR A 395 3.03 -2.85 32.82
CA THR A 395 2.34 -2.50 34.07
C THR A 395 1.18 -1.51 33.90
N ALA A 396 1.16 -0.73 32.82
CA ALA A 396 0.06 0.17 32.52
C ALA A 396 -1.19 -0.64 32.15
N PRO A 397 -2.38 -0.34 32.70
CA PRO A 397 -3.61 -1.00 32.30
C PRO A 397 -3.85 -0.88 30.80
N LEU A 398 -4.30 -1.96 30.18
CA LEU A 398 -4.58 -2.02 28.74
C LEU A 398 -6.03 -2.44 28.51
N PHE A 399 -6.75 -1.66 27.70
CA PHE A 399 -8.09 -1.99 27.23
C PHE A 399 -8.08 -2.26 25.73
N ASP A 400 -8.61 -3.40 25.30
CA ASP A 400 -8.82 -3.72 23.87
C ASP A 400 -10.17 -3.19 23.39
N ALA A 401 -10.16 -2.13 22.59
CA ALA A 401 -11.38 -1.54 22.03
C ALA A 401 -11.87 -2.27 20.78
N ALA A 402 -11.04 -3.08 20.11
CA ALA A 402 -11.33 -3.63 18.79
C ALA A 402 -12.70 -4.33 18.65
N PRO A 403 -13.19 -5.11 19.65
CA PRO A 403 -14.51 -5.75 19.58
C PRO A 403 -15.69 -4.79 19.51
N TYR A 404 -15.50 -3.52 19.90
CA TYR A 404 -16.57 -2.51 19.97
C TYR A 404 -16.48 -1.46 18.85
N LEU A 405 -15.50 -1.58 17.95
CA LEU A 405 -15.24 -0.64 16.87
C LEU A 405 -15.83 -1.15 15.56
N GLU A 406 -17.15 -1.12 15.39
CA GLU A 406 -17.79 -1.61 14.16
C GLU A 406 -17.74 -0.57 13.04
N THR A 407 -17.98 0.68 13.38
CA THR A 407 -18.06 1.82 12.45
C THR A 407 -17.02 2.90 12.77
N TYR A 408 -16.87 3.85 11.85
CA TYR A 408 -15.98 5.00 12.08
C TYR A 408 -16.55 5.96 13.11
N GLU A 409 -17.86 6.01 13.27
CA GLU A 409 -18.56 6.74 14.30
C GLU A 409 -18.28 6.14 15.69
N ASP A 410 -18.21 4.81 15.81
CA ASP A 410 -17.79 4.16 17.07
C ASP A 410 -16.33 4.50 17.39
N THR A 411 -15.47 4.49 16.37
CA THR A 411 -14.06 4.86 16.52
C THR A 411 -13.91 6.33 16.91
N ALA A 412 -14.72 7.22 16.34
CA ALA A 412 -14.73 8.64 16.70
C ALA A 412 -15.20 8.87 18.13
N ALA A 413 -16.25 8.16 18.57
CA ALA A 413 -16.73 8.21 19.95
C ALA A 413 -15.69 7.64 20.93
N ALA A 414 -15.00 6.55 20.58
CA ALA A 414 -13.88 6.03 21.36
C ALA A 414 -12.77 7.08 21.48
N ILE A 415 -12.33 7.67 20.37
CA ILE A 415 -11.32 8.74 20.35
C ILE A 415 -11.74 9.93 21.23
N ALA A 416 -13.01 10.33 21.17
CA ALA A 416 -13.52 11.45 21.96
C ALA A 416 -13.39 11.22 23.48
N ALA A 417 -13.53 9.96 23.94
CA ALA A 417 -13.41 9.56 25.35
C ALA A 417 -11.96 9.38 25.84
N LEU A 418 -10.95 9.58 24.97
CA LEU A 418 -9.53 9.53 25.31
C LEU A 418 -8.95 10.91 25.62
N ASP A 419 -7.82 10.96 26.31
CA ASP A 419 -7.07 12.19 26.53
C ASP A 419 -6.12 12.50 25.36
N LEU A 420 -5.54 11.45 24.76
CA LEU A 420 -4.58 11.53 23.67
C LEU A 420 -4.69 10.27 22.78
N VAL A 421 -4.36 10.41 21.49
CA VAL A 421 -4.12 9.26 20.59
C VAL A 421 -2.69 9.26 20.09
N VAL A 422 -1.98 8.15 20.23
CA VAL A 422 -0.68 7.89 19.60
C VAL A 422 -0.88 6.87 18.48
N THR A 423 -0.63 7.24 17.24
CA THR A 423 -0.96 6.39 16.09
C THR A 423 0.12 6.45 15.02
N VAL A 424 0.29 5.38 14.26
CA VAL A 424 0.96 5.43 12.96
C VAL A 424 0.05 6.01 11.88
N ASP A 425 0.61 6.28 10.69
CA ASP A 425 -0.09 6.82 9.52
C ASP A 425 -1.21 5.91 8.98
N THR A 426 -2.41 6.05 9.55
CA THR A 426 -3.61 5.25 9.28
C THR A 426 -4.87 6.11 9.26
N SER A 427 -6.02 5.52 8.94
CA SER A 427 -7.31 6.22 9.04
C SER A 427 -7.60 6.78 10.44
N VAL A 428 -7.04 6.19 11.50
CA VAL A 428 -7.20 6.69 12.87
C VAL A 428 -6.48 8.03 13.07
N ALA A 429 -5.35 8.27 12.41
CA ALA A 429 -4.69 9.59 12.44
C ALA A 429 -5.60 10.68 11.85
N HIS A 430 -6.17 10.42 10.67
CA HIS A 430 -7.11 11.34 10.03
C HIS A 430 -8.37 11.56 10.84
N LEU A 431 -8.95 10.49 11.40
CA LEU A 431 -10.15 10.58 12.22
C LEU A 431 -9.91 11.35 13.52
N THR A 432 -8.75 11.14 14.17
CA THR A 432 -8.34 11.89 15.37
C THR A 432 -8.30 13.39 15.07
N GLY A 433 -7.71 13.78 13.94
CA GLY A 433 -7.69 15.16 13.48
C GLY A 433 -9.09 15.71 13.14
N ILE A 434 -9.99 14.90 12.58
CA ILE A 434 -11.38 15.30 12.29
C ILE A 434 -12.21 15.51 13.57
N VAL A 435 -12.02 14.64 14.57
CA VAL A 435 -12.64 14.79 15.90
C VAL A 435 -12.06 16.00 16.65
N GLY A 436 -10.89 16.48 16.26
CA GLY A 436 -10.18 17.57 16.94
C GLY A 436 -9.53 17.12 18.25
N LYS A 437 -9.35 15.82 18.45
CA LYS A 437 -8.63 15.27 19.60
C LYS A 437 -7.13 15.50 19.43
N THR A 438 -6.43 15.76 20.54
CA THR A 438 -4.97 15.79 20.55
C THR A 438 -4.44 14.44 20.09
N GLY A 439 -3.57 14.45 19.07
CA GLY A 439 -3.02 13.23 18.51
C GLY A 439 -1.55 13.35 18.16
N TRP A 440 -0.80 12.29 18.36
CA TRP A 440 0.61 12.19 18.01
C TRP A 440 0.79 11.10 16.96
N VAL A 441 1.34 11.49 15.81
CA VAL A 441 1.52 10.60 14.66
C VAL A 441 2.97 10.17 14.57
N LEU A 442 3.22 8.87 14.69
CA LEU A 442 4.52 8.23 14.48
C LEU A 442 4.72 7.99 12.98
N LEU A 443 5.78 8.58 12.43
CA LEU A 443 6.06 8.60 11.01
C LEU A 443 7.39 7.92 10.68
N PRO A 444 7.46 7.19 9.56
CA PRO A 444 8.72 6.63 9.07
C PRO A 444 9.67 7.74 8.62
N PHE A 445 10.92 7.33 8.36
CA PHE A 445 12.00 8.22 7.93
C PHE A 445 11.59 9.08 6.72
N THR A 446 11.15 8.45 5.63
CA THR A 446 10.42 9.12 4.55
C THR A 446 8.92 8.84 4.72
N PRO A 447 8.11 9.84 5.13
CA PRO A 447 6.67 9.68 5.31
C PRO A 447 5.91 9.72 3.99
N ASP A 448 4.61 9.44 4.07
CA ASP A 448 3.67 9.90 3.06
C ASP A 448 3.65 11.44 2.98
N TRP A 449 3.45 11.96 1.76
CA TRP A 449 3.53 13.39 1.45
C TRP A 449 2.56 14.25 2.27
N ARG A 450 1.46 13.69 2.80
CA ARG A 450 0.49 14.42 3.64
C ARG A 450 1.14 15.01 4.88
N TRP A 451 2.19 14.37 5.37
CA TRP A 451 2.86 14.75 6.61
C TRP A 451 4.08 15.64 6.38
N LEU A 452 4.45 15.88 5.12
CA LEU A 452 5.59 16.71 4.69
C LEU A 452 6.94 16.28 5.31
N MET A 453 8.02 16.93 4.87
CA MET A 453 9.35 16.81 5.48
C MET A 453 9.64 17.93 6.46
N GLY A 454 10.45 17.64 7.49
CA GLY A 454 11.07 18.65 8.35
C GLY A 454 10.13 19.39 9.31
N ARG A 455 8.95 18.84 9.60
CA ARG A 455 7.96 19.46 10.51
C ARG A 455 7.51 18.53 11.62
N THR A 456 7.06 19.15 12.70
CA THR A 456 6.44 18.51 13.87
C THR A 456 4.93 18.78 13.98
N ASP A 457 4.37 19.59 13.07
CA ASP A 457 2.95 19.95 13.00
C ASP A 457 2.30 19.39 11.72
N SER A 458 0.96 19.30 11.69
CA SER A 458 0.22 18.92 10.48
C SER A 458 -0.56 20.11 9.90
N PRO A 459 -0.30 20.51 8.63
CA PRO A 459 -1.10 21.54 7.97
C PRO A 459 -2.53 21.06 7.67
N TRP A 460 -2.77 19.74 7.70
CA TRP A 460 -4.08 19.15 7.47
C TRP A 460 -4.94 19.06 8.72
N TYR A 461 -4.29 18.96 9.89
CA TYR A 461 -4.91 18.68 11.19
C TYR A 461 -4.19 19.40 12.34
N PRO A 462 -4.65 20.60 12.75
CA PRO A 462 -3.97 21.40 13.77
C PRO A 462 -3.85 20.73 15.14
N SER A 463 -4.69 19.75 15.47
CA SER A 463 -4.63 19.00 16.73
C SER A 463 -3.56 17.89 16.74
N LEU A 464 -2.88 17.67 15.60
CA LEU A 464 -1.90 16.60 15.46
C LEU A 464 -0.46 17.10 15.52
N ARG A 465 0.38 16.36 16.26
CA ARG A 465 1.83 16.54 16.34
C ARG A 465 2.54 15.34 15.72
N LEU A 466 3.67 15.55 15.07
CA LEU A 466 4.39 14.54 14.30
C LEU A 466 5.69 14.14 14.99
N PHE A 467 5.96 12.84 15.05
CA PHE A 467 7.18 12.24 15.59
C PHE A 467 7.77 11.33 14.54
N ARG A 468 9.06 11.49 14.21
CA ARG A 468 9.65 10.87 13.02
C ARG A 468 10.88 10.03 13.37
N GLN A 469 11.04 8.92 12.65
CA GLN A 469 12.32 8.20 12.64
C GLN A 469 13.47 9.12 12.19
N GLN A 470 14.61 9.04 12.86
CA GLN A 470 15.85 9.70 12.41
C GLN A 470 16.67 8.83 11.46
N ALA A 471 16.38 7.52 11.42
CA ALA A 471 16.97 6.57 10.47
C ALA A 471 15.92 5.52 10.07
N PRO A 472 15.97 4.98 8.83
CA PRO A 472 15.02 3.97 8.37
C PRO A 472 14.89 2.79 9.34
N ALA A 473 13.64 2.41 9.63
CA ALA A 473 13.27 1.30 10.51
C ALA A 473 13.74 1.43 11.98
N ARG A 474 14.17 2.62 12.43
CA ARG A 474 14.54 2.88 13.83
C ARG A 474 13.45 3.69 14.55
N TRP A 475 12.67 3.00 15.37
CA TRP A 475 11.53 3.57 16.11
C TRP A 475 11.85 3.96 17.56
N ASP A 476 13.02 3.59 18.08
CA ASP A 476 13.39 3.80 19.48
C ASP A 476 13.33 5.29 19.88
N GLU A 477 13.90 6.16 19.04
CA GLU A 477 13.98 7.60 19.28
C GLU A 477 12.62 8.32 19.25
N PRO A 478 11.77 8.18 18.21
CA PRO A 478 10.45 8.82 18.23
C PRO A 478 9.58 8.30 19.37
N LEU A 479 9.69 7.03 19.76
CA LEU A 479 8.95 6.47 20.89
C LEU A 479 9.47 6.98 22.24
N ALA A 480 10.79 7.13 22.40
CA ALA A 480 11.36 7.75 23.59
C ALA A 480 10.89 9.21 23.76
N ALA A 481 10.80 9.96 22.65
CA ALA A 481 10.26 11.32 22.66
C ALA A 481 8.78 11.35 23.05
N VAL A 482 7.95 10.43 22.52
CA VAL A 482 6.55 10.26 22.94
C VAL A 482 6.45 9.93 24.44
N ALA A 483 7.25 8.98 24.92
CA ALA A 483 7.24 8.58 26.33
C ALA A 483 7.61 9.73 27.26
N ALA A 484 8.65 10.51 26.92
CA ALA A 484 9.06 11.67 27.70
C ALA A 484 7.95 12.73 27.79
N GLU A 485 7.24 12.97 26.70
CA GLU A 485 6.16 13.96 26.65
C GLU A 485 4.90 13.49 27.40
N LEU A 486 4.60 12.19 27.38
CA LEU A 486 3.54 11.60 28.20
C LEU A 486 3.82 11.71 29.71
N MET A 487 5.09 11.71 30.10
CA MET A 487 5.51 11.86 31.50
C MET A 487 5.55 13.31 31.96
N ALA A 488 5.66 14.26 31.03
CA ALA A 488 5.83 15.68 31.32
C ALA A 488 4.51 16.42 31.60
N GLY A 489 3.36 15.87 31.23
CA GLY A 489 2.05 16.46 31.46
C GLY A 489 0.95 15.42 31.49
#